data_AF-A0A1M6DT75-F1
#
_entry.id   AF-A0A1M6DT75-F1
#
_cell.length_a   1.000
_cell.length_b   1.000
_cell.length_c   1.000
_cell.angle_alpha   90.00
_cell.angle_beta   90.00
_cell.angle_gamma   90.00
#
_symmetry.space_group_name_H-M   'P 1'
#
loop_
_entity.id
_entity.type
_entity.pdbx_description
1 polymer ?
#
loop_
_entity_poly.entity_id
_entity_poly.type
_entity_poly.pdbx_seq_one_letter_code
_entity_poly.pdbx_strand_id
1 'polypeptide(L)'
;MLDYPILKMCSKGDFVKELQKLLFIKADGIFGILTYLAVRSFQSNNGLKIDGIVGQKTWEALLGHTIYLTPSRGLYLIKTKPQKIKIVILGDTLHNAKVNGVNGTFFDTPNPKLASSCWGLAVDEGRPLGSNSHLTDWKGRKRGTIAWNGKELICKRINKYTEIPDMIWGVSGIMLLPSYDRYAEEYFSDVYRKTNHTVIGFDANNNVYLLVKTNVDMKKLVKICNELRLVGAVSLDGGGSSQLNFNGRGYKSNRKINSAVLVTG
;
A
#
# COMPACT_ATOMS: atom_id res chain seq x y z
N MET A 1 15.33 -3.37 -2.69
CA MET A 1 14.98 -4.66 -3.29
C MET A 1 14.56 -5.61 -2.18
N LEU A 2 13.60 -6.51 -2.35
CA LEU A 2 13.39 -7.66 -1.46
C LEU A 2 14.39 -8.75 -1.83
N ASP A 3 14.88 -9.52 -0.86
CA ASP A 3 15.86 -10.58 -1.13
C ASP A 3 15.14 -11.92 -1.14
N TYR A 4 14.33 -12.13 -2.18
CA TYR A 4 13.88 -13.47 -2.50
C TYR A 4 15.05 -14.23 -3.14
N PRO A 5 15.29 -15.50 -2.77
CA PRO A 5 16.41 -16.25 -3.28
C PRO A 5 16.26 -16.48 -4.79
N ILE A 6 17.39 -16.60 -5.48
CA ILE A 6 17.40 -17.12 -6.84
C ILE A 6 17.05 -18.61 -6.76
N LEU A 7 15.90 -19.00 -7.30
CA LEU A 7 15.52 -20.39 -7.46
C LEU A 7 15.75 -20.86 -8.89
N LYS A 8 16.26 -22.07 -9.03
CA LYS A 8 16.52 -22.71 -10.32
C LYS A 8 16.40 -24.23 -10.16
N MET A 9 16.59 -24.97 -11.24
CA MET A 9 16.64 -26.43 -11.20
C MET A 9 17.52 -26.92 -10.03
N CYS A 10 17.04 -27.95 -9.33
CA CYS A 10 17.64 -28.52 -8.12
C CYS A 10 17.56 -27.68 -6.84
N SER A 11 17.04 -26.45 -6.86
CA SER A 11 16.67 -25.73 -5.63
C SER A 11 15.65 -26.55 -4.83
N LYS A 12 15.72 -26.49 -3.49
CA LYS A 12 14.80 -27.17 -2.58
C LYS A 12 14.43 -26.26 -1.40
N GLY A 13 13.32 -26.57 -0.73
CA GLY A 13 12.92 -25.95 0.53
C GLY A 13 11.67 -25.09 0.42
N ASP A 14 11.39 -24.30 1.46
CA ASP A 14 10.09 -23.63 1.60
C ASP A 14 9.84 -22.54 0.55
N PHE A 15 10.89 -21.86 0.08
CA PHE A 15 10.76 -20.92 -1.05
C PHE A 15 10.35 -21.62 -2.35
N VAL A 16 10.73 -22.89 -2.55
CA VAL A 16 10.27 -23.67 -3.71
C VAL A 16 8.79 -24.04 -3.56
N LYS A 17 8.33 -24.37 -2.34
CA LYS A 17 6.90 -24.60 -2.07
C LYS A 17 6.09 -23.34 -2.31
N GLU A 18 6.59 -22.18 -1.87
CA GLU A 18 5.95 -20.88 -2.11
C GLU A 18 5.85 -20.59 -3.61
N LEU A 19 6.95 -20.74 -4.36
CA LEU A 19 6.95 -20.63 -5.81
C LEU A 19 5.91 -21.55 -6.46
N GLN A 20 5.87 -22.83 -6.07
CA GLN A 20 4.94 -23.82 -6.61
C GLN A 20 3.48 -23.45 -6.34
N LYS A 21 3.17 -22.90 -5.16
CA LYS A 21 1.84 -22.35 -4.83
C LYS A 21 1.48 -21.17 -5.73
N LEU A 22 2.40 -20.23 -5.93
CA LEU A 22 2.19 -19.05 -6.79
C LEU A 22 2.02 -19.42 -8.27
N LEU A 23 2.62 -20.54 -8.69
CA LEU A 23 2.46 -21.12 -10.02
C LEU A 23 1.25 -22.07 -10.15
N PHE A 24 0.46 -22.25 -9.10
CA PHE A 24 -0.70 -23.16 -9.05
C PHE A 24 -0.35 -24.61 -9.41
N ILE A 25 0.82 -25.10 -8.97
CA ILE A 25 1.25 -26.51 -9.12
C ILE A 25 1.45 -27.18 -7.75
N LYS A 26 1.60 -28.50 -7.74
CA LYS A 26 1.85 -29.28 -6.52
C LYS A 26 3.11 -28.77 -5.81
N ALA A 27 2.96 -28.38 -4.54
CA ALA A 27 4.03 -27.83 -3.73
C ALA A 27 4.78 -28.94 -2.94
N ASP A 28 5.73 -29.61 -3.60
CA ASP A 28 6.60 -30.62 -2.98
C ASP A 28 7.93 -30.06 -2.45
N GLY A 29 8.23 -28.80 -2.74
CA GLY A 29 9.47 -28.13 -2.33
C GLY A 29 10.69 -28.55 -3.12
N ILE A 30 10.52 -29.18 -4.29
CA ILE A 30 11.59 -29.60 -5.19
C ILE A 30 11.44 -28.87 -6.52
N PHE A 31 12.47 -28.10 -6.90
CA PHE A 31 12.51 -27.43 -8.18
C PHE A 31 13.01 -28.41 -9.25
N GLY A 32 12.14 -29.34 -9.61
CA GLY A 32 12.34 -30.32 -10.69
C GLY A 32 11.82 -29.83 -12.03
N ILE A 33 11.71 -30.76 -12.99
CA ILE A 33 11.31 -30.46 -14.36
C ILE A 33 9.93 -29.79 -14.46
N LEU A 34 8.96 -30.20 -13.64
CA LEU A 34 7.61 -29.61 -13.64
C LEU A 34 7.64 -28.14 -13.20
N THR A 35 8.36 -27.83 -12.11
CA THR A 35 8.54 -26.45 -11.64
C THR A 35 9.27 -25.60 -12.68
N TYR A 36 10.29 -26.15 -13.33
CA TYR A 36 11.02 -25.45 -14.39
C TYR A 36 10.13 -25.10 -15.59
N LEU A 37 9.31 -26.03 -16.07
CA LEU A 37 8.38 -25.78 -17.16
C LEU A 37 7.32 -24.74 -16.77
N ALA A 38 6.78 -24.82 -15.55
CA ALA A 38 5.82 -23.85 -15.03
C ALA A 38 6.42 -22.44 -14.93
N VAL A 39 7.67 -22.31 -14.44
CA VAL A 39 8.38 -21.03 -14.39
C VAL A 39 8.57 -20.45 -15.79
N ARG A 40 8.99 -21.25 -16.77
CA ARG A 40 9.16 -20.76 -18.14
C ARG A 40 7.84 -20.34 -18.77
N SER A 41 6.76 -21.10 -18.55
CA SER A 41 5.43 -20.72 -19.02
C SER A 41 4.99 -19.39 -18.38
N PHE A 42 5.16 -19.24 -17.07
CA PHE A 42 4.88 -17.99 -16.37
C PHE A 42 5.71 -16.83 -16.91
N GLN A 43 7.02 -17.00 -17.07
CA GLN A 43 7.92 -15.98 -17.62
C GLN A 43 7.48 -15.55 -19.03
N SER A 44 7.13 -16.50 -19.88
CA SER A 44 6.61 -16.25 -21.23
C SER A 44 5.33 -15.42 -21.18
N ASN A 45 4.36 -15.82 -20.35
CA ASN A 45 3.06 -15.16 -20.23
C ASN A 45 3.16 -13.74 -19.64
N ASN A 46 4.25 -13.44 -18.91
CA ASN A 46 4.48 -12.16 -18.26
C ASN A 46 5.56 -11.31 -18.95
N GLY A 47 6.00 -11.67 -20.16
CA GLY A 47 7.00 -10.90 -20.92
C GLY A 47 8.37 -10.81 -20.24
N LEU A 48 8.72 -11.81 -19.43
CA LEU A 48 10.01 -11.92 -18.76
C LEU A 48 11.00 -12.72 -19.61
N LYS A 49 12.30 -12.63 -19.25
CA LYS A 49 13.32 -13.51 -19.82
C LYS A 49 12.97 -14.96 -19.49
N ILE A 50 12.80 -15.80 -20.51
CA ILE A 50 12.31 -17.19 -20.40
C ILE A 50 13.46 -18.17 -20.11
N ASP A 51 14.23 -17.92 -19.04
CA ASP A 51 15.40 -18.70 -18.64
C ASP A 51 15.11 -19.83 -17.65
N GLY A 52 13.88 -19.91 -17.12
CA GLY A 52 13.50 -20.89 -16.10
C GLY A 52 14.14 -20.63 -14.73
N ILE A 53 14.73 -19.45 -14.53
CA ILE A 53 15.33 -19.01 -13.28
C ILE A 53 14.39 -18.01 -12.62
N VAL A 54 14.03 -18.27 -11.37
CA VAL A 54 13.22 -17.35 -10.56
C VAL A 54 14.16 -16.40 -9.86
N GLY A 55 14.57 -15.37 -10.60
CA GLY A 55 15.22 -14.19 -10.06
C GLY A 55 14.20 -13.14 -9.60
N GLN A 56 14.71 -12.01 -9.13
CA GLN A 56 13.90 -10.92 -8.58
C GLN A 56 12.73 -10.50 -9.49
N LYS A 57 12.94 -10.31 -10.80
CA LYS A 57 11.85 -9.92 -11.72
C LYS A 57 10.73 -10.98 -11.80
N THR A 58 11.09 -12.25 -11.75
CA THR A 58 10.11 -13.35 -11.72
C THR A 58 9.32 -13.32 -10.42
N TRP A 59 9.99 -13.12 -9.28
CA TRP A 59 9.33 -12.95 -7.99
C TRP A 59 8.38 -11.76 -7.95
N GLU A 60 8.80 -10.59 -8.46
CA GLU A 60 7.96 -9.40 -8.52
C GLU A 60 6.70 -9.64 -9.35
N ALA A 61 6.83 -10.31 -10.49
CA ALA A 61 5.69 -10.68 -11.32
C ALA A 61 4.77 -11.70 -10.62
N LEU A 62 5.33 -12.72 -9.95
CA LEU A 62 4.56 -13.73 -9.24
C LEU A 62 3.77 -13.15 -8.06
N LEU A 63 4.38 -12.24 -7.32
CA LEU A 63 3.80 -11.64 -6.11
C LEU A 63 2.87 -10.47 -6.44
N GLY A 64 2.99 -9.90 -7.64
CA GLY A 64 2.23 -8.72 -8.06
C GLY A 64 2.66 -7.43 -7.36
N HIS A 65 3.86 -7.44 -6.76
CA HIS A 65 4.41 -6.30 -6.02
C HIS A 65 5.80 -5.93 -6.53
N THR A 66 6.09 -4.63 -6.64
CA THR A 66 7.44 -4.11 -6.94
C THR A 66 7.87 -3.17 -5.84
N ILE A 67 9.10 -3.34 -5.33
CA ILE A 67 9.61 -2.51 -4.21
C ILE A 67 10.79 -1.68 -4.61
N TYR A 68 10.58 -0.36 -4.55
CA TYR A 68 11.61 0.64 -4.74
C TYR A 68 12.01 1.20 -3.38
N LEU A 69 13.23 0.86 -2.94
CA LEU A 69 13.84 1.46 -1.76
C LEU A 69 14.95 2.37 -2.24
N THR A 70 14.77 3.67 -2.06
CA THR A 70 15.81 4.67 -2.32
C THR A 70 16.09 5.47 -1.05
N PRO A 71 16.69 4.85 -0.01
CA PRO A 71 16.95 5.52 1.27
C PRO A 71 17.76 6.81 1.12
N SER A 72 18.73 6.82 0.20
CA SER A 72 19.55 8.00 -0.12
C SER A 72 18.74 9.20 -0.64
N ARG A 73 17.56 8.94 -1.23
CA ARG A 73 16.59 9.97 -1.66
C ARG A 73 15.41 10.10 -0.70
N GLY A 74 15.40 9.30 0.37
CA GLY A 74 14.34 9.25 1.36
C GLY A 74 12.98 8.83 0.78
N LEU A 75 12.95 8.06 -0.31
CA LEU A 75 11.73 7.56 -0.94
C LEU A 75 11.69 6.03 -0.83
N TYR A 76 10.62 5.53 -0.24
CA TYR A 76 10.31 4.13 -0.03
C TYR A 76 8.95 3.86 -0.67
N LEU A 77 8.83 2.82 -1.48
CA LEU A 77 7.63 2.59 -2.27
C LEU A 77 7.36 1.11 -2.51
N ILE A 78 6.10 0.72 -2.33
CA ILE A 78 5.52 -0.55 -2.75
C ILE A 78 4.54 -0.23 -3.87
N LYS A 79 4.73 -0.85 -5.03
CA LYS A 79 3.74 -0.91 -6.10
C LYS A 79 3.01 -2.24 -6.00
N THR A 80 1.68 -2.23 -6.09
CA THR A 80 0.81 -3.39 -5.91
C THR A 80 -0.47 -3.29 -6.76
N LYS A 81 -1.40 -4.23 -6.60
CA LYS A 81 -2.73 -4.26 -7.21
C LYS A 81 -3.82 -4.00 -6.16
N PRO A 82 -4.94 -3.37 -6.53
CA PRO A 82 -6.01 -3.05 -5.59
C PRO A 82 -6.61 -4.27 -4.90
N GLN A 83 -6.60 -5.44 -5.55
CA GLN A 83 -7.08 -6.71 -4.97
C GLN A 83 -6.19 -7.22 -3.83
N LYS A 84 -4.95 -6.73 -3.72
CA LYS A 84 -4.00 -7.10 -2.67
C LYS A 84 -3.98 -6.09 -1.52
N ILE A 85 -4.85 -5.09 -1.54
CA ILE A 85 -4.97 -4.12 -0.45
C ILE A 85 -5.94 -4.64 0.59
N LYS A 86 -5.56 -4.51 1.86
CA LYS A 86 -6.44 -4.71 3.01
C LYS A 86 -6.29 -3.53 3.98
N ILE A 87 -7.39 -2.92 4.41
CA ILE A 87 -7.35 -1.85 5.42
C ILE A 87 -7.72 -2.45 6.78
N VAL A 88 -6.93 -2.16 7.81
CA VAL A 88 -7.14 -2.73 9.15
C VAL A 88 -6.98 -1.68 10.24
N ILE A 89 -7.59 -1.93 11.39
CA ILE A 89 -7.12 -1.37 12.67
C ILE A 89 -5.98 -2.26 13.16
N LEU A 90 -4.79 -1.69 13.28
CA LEU A 90 -3.56 -2.38 13.65
C LEU A 90 -3.23 -2.21 15.14
N GLY A 91 -3.24 -0.98 15.64
CA GLY A 91 -2.91 -0.67 17.04
C GLY A 91 -1.45 -0.91 17.46
N ASP A 92 -0.56 -1.12 16.48
CA ASP A 92 0.87 -1.41 16.66
C ASP A 92 1.69 -0.78 15.52
N THR A 93 3.01 -0.98 15.51
CA THR A 93 3.87 -0.66 14.37
C THR A 93 3.81 -1.77 13.31
N LEU A 94 3.99 -1.43 12.03
CA LEU A 94 4.05 -2.43 10.96
C LEU A 94 5.18 -3.45 11.16
N HIS A 95 6.31 -2.97 11.69
CA HIS A 95 7.51 -3.78 11.89
C HIS A 95 7.35 -4.76 13.05
N ASN A 96 6.72 -4.35 14.15
CA ASN A 96 6.46 -5.24 15.29
C ASN A 96 5.40 -6.29 14.94
N ALA A 97 4.34 -5.88 14.25
CA ALA A 97 3.30 -6.78 13.76
C ALA A 97 3.78 -7.67 12.58
N LYS A 98 4.96 -7.41 12.01
CA LYS A 98 5.53 -8.11 10.86
C LYS A 98 4.59 -8.15 9.64
N VAL A 99 3.87 -7.06 9.41
CA VAL A 99 2.90 -6.92 8.31
C VAL A 99 3.43 -5.98 7.22
N ASN A 100 3.09 -6.28 5.97
CA ASN A 100 3.50 -5.49 4.81
C ASN A 100 2.48 -4.38 4.53
N GLY A 101 2.93 -3.16 4.24
CA GLY A 101 2.05 -2.03 3.98
C GLY A 101 2.61 -0.68 4.39
N VAL A 102 1.70 0.27 4.59
CA VAL A 102 1.96 1.60 5.16
C VAL A 102 0.96 1.93 6.26
N ASN A 103 1.23 2.96 7.07
CA ASN A 103 0.22 3.46 8.01
C ASN A 103 -1.00 4.05 7.28
N GLY A 104 -2.14 4.10 7.99
CA GLY A 104 -3.43 4.55 7.47
C GLY A 104 -3.74 6.02 7.81
N THR A 105 -5.04 6.31 7.90
CA THR A 105 -5.59 7.65 8.16
C THR A 105 -5.32 8.16 9.57
N PHE A 106 -5.63 9.44 9.80
CA PHE A 106 -5.43 10.17 11.05
C PHE A 106 -6.22 9.55 12.22
N PHE A 107 -5.70 9.71 13.44
CA PHE A 107 -6.28 9.10 14.62
C PHE A 107 -5.92 9.82 15.93
N ASP A 108 -6.67 9.49 16.99
CA ASP A 108 -6.39 9.89 18.38
C ASP A 108 -5.20 9.11 18.97
N THR A 109 -4.06 9.78 19.09
CA THR A 109 -2.75 9.16 19.39
C THR A 109 -2.64 8.33 20.68
N PRO A 110 -3.32 8.64 21.81
CA PRO A 110 -3.19 7.88 23.04
C PRO A 110 -3.76 6.45 22.95
N ASN A 111 -4.72 6.21 22.04
CA ASN A 111 -5.53 5.00 22.00
C ASN A 111 -5.43 4.24 20.65
N PRO A 112 -4.22 3.94 20.14
CA PRO A 112 -4.05 3.43 18.78
C PRO A 112 -4.78 2.10 18.52
N LYS A 113 -5.06 1.30 19.55
CA LYS A 113 -5.76 0.01 19.40
C LYS A 113 -7.27 0.12 19.21
N LEU A 114 -7.90 1.24 19.58
CA LEU A 114 -9.35 1.38 19.53
C LEU A 114 -9.80 1.77 18.13
N ALA A 115 -10.77 1.05 17.57
CA ALA A 115 -11.35 1.41 16.27
C ALA A 115 -12.02 2.80 16.30
N SER A 116 -12.54 3.22 17.46
CA SER A 116 -13.11 4.56 17.68
C SER A 116 -12.07 5.68 17.65
N SER A 117 -10.77 5.37 17.72
CA SER A 117 -9.72 6.39 17.61
C SER A 117 -9.46 6.83 16.17
N CYS A 118 -9.97 6.13 15.17
CA CYS A 118 -9.89 6.54 13.77
C CYS A 118 -10.66 7.85 13.55
N TRP A 119 -10.03 8.87 12.94
CA TRP A 119 -10.67 10.16 12.67
C TRP A 119 -11.16 10.32 11.23
N GLY A 120 -10.59 9.56 10.31
CA GLY A 120 -11.00 9.57 8.91
C GLY A 120 -11.69 8.28 8.49
N LEU A 121 -12.08 8.24 7.22
CA LEU A 121 -12.70 7.09 6.61
C LEU A 121 -11.67 5.97 6.46
N ALA A 122 -12.06 4.79 6.92
CA ALA A 122 -11.30 3.55 6.77
C ALA A 122 -12.31 2.39 6.62
N VAL A 123 -12.38 1.83 5.43
CA VAL A 123 -13.35 0.82 5.01
C VAL A 123 -12.60 -0.37 4.44
N ASP A 124 -13.01 -1.57 4.81
CA ASP A 124 -12.52 -2.83 4.25
C ASP A 124 -13.70 -3.81 4.16
N GLU A 125 -13.69 -4.71 3.18
CA GLU A 125 -14.78 -5.66 2.91
C GLU A 125 -16.18 -4.98 2.87
N GLY A 126 -16.21 -3.74 2.36
CA GLY A 126 -17.41 -2.90 2.25
C GLY A 126 -18.00 -2.39 3.55
N ARG A 127 -17.23 -2.45 4.64
CA ARG A 127 -17.68 -2.00 5.97
C ARG A 127 -16.68 -1.03 6.61
N PRO A 128 -17.15 0.05 7.25
CA PRO A 128 -16.30 0.87 8.10
C PRO A 128 -15.66 0.04 9.21
N LEU A 129 -14.36 0.24 9.44
CA LEU A 129 -13.60 -0.53 10.43
C LEU A 129 -13.93 -0.19 11.89
N GLY A 130 -14.56 0.95 12.12
CA GLY A 130 -14.94 1.45 13.43
C GLY A 130 -16.10 2.44 13.37
N SER A 131 -16.64 2.79 14.53
CA SER A 131 -17.77 3.72 14.66
C SER A 131 -17.50 5.08 14.04
N ASN A 132 -16.23 5.50 13.96
CA ASN A 132 -15.83 6.80 13.39
C ASN A 132 -15.27 6.70 11.96
N SER A 133 -15.16 5.49 11.42
CA SER A 133 -14.51 5.24 10.13
C SER A 133 -15.46 5.33 8.92
N HIS A 134 -16.72 5.71 9.15
CA HIS A 134 -17.74 5.85 8.10
C HIS A 134 -17.79 7.27 7.50
N LEU A 135 -17.09 8.22 8.12
CA LEU A 135 -16.98 9.61 7.70
C LEU A 135 -15.52 9.99 7.46
N THR A 136 -15.27 10.94 6.56
CA THR A 136 -13.96 11.56 6.42
C THR A 136 -13.72 12.70 7.41
N ASP A 137 -14.80 13.35 7.88
CA ASP A 137 -14.77 14.43 8.86
C ASP A 137 -16.14 14.53 9.57
N TRP A 138 -16.14 14.54 10.90
CA TRP A 138 -17.38 14.55 11.69
C TRP A 138 -18.20 15.83 11.55
N LYS A 139 -17.61 16.93 11.07
CA LYS A 139 -18.30 18.20 10.78
C LYS A 139 -18.91 18.23 9.38
N GLY A 140 -18.83 17.13 8.62
CA GLY A 140 -19.46 17.04 7.30
C GLY A 140 -18.56 17.44 6.14
N ARG A 141 -17.30 17.83 6.40
CA ARG A 141 -16.38 18.26 5.34
C ARG A 141 -15.97 17.10 4.46
N LYS A 142 -15.83 17.36 3.16
CA LYS A 142 -15.36 16.34 2.22
C LYS A 142 -13.83 16.31 2.18
N ARG A 143 -13.22 15.16 2.39
CA ARG A 143 -11.76 14.95 2.30
C ARG A 143 -11.40 14.04 1.14
N GLY A 144 -10.19 14.20 0.61
CA GLY A 144 -9.65 13.29 -0.39
C GLY A 144 -9.73 11.84 0.07
N THR A 145 -10.27 10.97 -0.78
CA THR A 145 -10.44 9.55 -0.48
C THR A 145 -10.04 8.75 -1.70
N ILE A 146 -9.23 7.71 -1.47
CA ILE A 146 -9.00 6.65 -2.46
C ILE A 146 -9.83 5.45 -2.06
N ALA A 147 -10.50 4.86 -3.04
CA ALA A 147 -11.32 3.68 -2.85
C ALA A 147 -11.22 2.73 -4.06
N TRP A 148 -11.57 1.48 -3.82
CA TRP A 148 -11.73 0.45 -4.85
C TRP A 148 -13.13 -0.16 -4.72
N ASN A 149 -13.85 -0.28 -5.83
CA ASN A 149 -15.21 -0.85 -5.87
C ASN A 149 -15.29 -2.22 -6.56
N GLY A 150 -14.16 -2.87 -6.81
CA GLY A 150 -14.10 -4.12 -7.58
C GLY A 150 -13.94 -3.94 -9.09
N LYS A 151 -14.15 -2.74 -9.61
CA LYS A 151 -14.05 -2.42 -11.05
C LYS A 151 -12.98 -1.36 -11.34
N GLU A 152 -12.95 -0.30 -10.56
CA GLU A 152 -12.05 0.84 -10.76
C GLU A 152 -11.56 1.44 -9.45
N LEU A 153 -10.38 2.07 -9.51
CA LEU A 153 -9.84 2.90 -8.44
C LEU A 153 -10.41 4.30 -8.56
N ILE A 154 -10.96 4.81 -7.46
CA ILE A 154 -11.66 6.09 -7.40
C ILE A 154 -10.86 7.01 -6.49
N CYS A 155 -10.59 8.25 -6.94
CA CYS A 155 -10.05 9.31 -6.10
C CYS A 155 -10.97 10.53 -6.15
N LYS A 156 -11.66 10.85 -5.06
CA LYS A 156 -12.53 12.03 -4.99
C LYS A 156 -12.68 12.53 -3.56
N ARG A 157 -13.22 13.74 -3.39
CA ARG A 157 -13.59 14.27 -2.08
C ARG A 157 -15.01 13.80 -1.74
N ILE A 158 -15.13 13.03 -0.67
CA ILE A 158 -16.42 12.59 -0.09
C ILE A 158 -16.42 12.91 1.39
N ASN A 159 -17.59 12.87 2.02
CA ASN A 159 -17.68 12.78 3.46
C ASN A 159 -18.12 11.39 3.92
N LYS A 160 -19.18 10.80 3.35
CA LYS A 160 -19.69 9.48 3.74
C LYS A 160 -19.17 8.40 2.81
N TYR A 161 -18.80 7.24 3.35
CA TYR A 161 -18.34 6.12 2.52
C TYR A 161 -19.38 5.65 1.48
N THR A 162 -20.67 5.77 1.79
CA THR A 162 -21.77 5.44 0.88
C THR A 162 -21.87 6.36 -0.34
N GLU A 163 -21.14 7.48 -0.40
CA GLU A 163 -21.00 8.29 -1.62
C GLU A 163 -20.19 7.58 -2.72
N ILE A 164 -19.55 6.45 -2.41
CA ILE A 164 -18.94 5.53 -3.36
C ILE A 164 -19.71 4.20 -3.29
N PRO A 165 -20.58 3.91 -4.28
CA PRO A 165 -21.27 2.63 -4.37
C PRO A 165 -20.28 1.47 -4.46
N ASP A 166 -20.66 0.34 -3.86
CA ASP A 166 -19.90 -0.91 -3.91
C ASP A 166 -18.44 -0.80 -3.45
N MET A 167 -18.11 0.21 -2.62
CA MET A 167 -16.77 0.35 -2.04
C MET A 167 -16.39 -0.96 -1.35
N ILE A 168 -15.34 -1.62 -1.82
CA ILE A 168 -14.74 -2.80 -1.18
C ILE A 168 -13.78 -2.34 -0.10
N TRP A 169 -12.88 -1.42 -0.44
CA TRP A 169 -12.02 -0.77 0.53
C TRP A 169 -11.85 0.71 0.19
N GLY A 170 -11.57 1.52 1.21
CA GLY A 170 -11.32 2.94 1.04
C GLY A 170 -10.62 3.56 2.24
N VAL A 171 -9.76 4.54 1.99
CA VAL A 171 -9.05 5.32 3.02
C VAL A 171 -9.04 6.78 2.65
N SER A 172 -9.39 7.65 3.61
CA SER A 172 -9.29 9.09 3.43
C SER A 172 -7.96 9.66 3.88
N GLY A 173 -7.59 10.80 3.29
CA GLY A 173 -6.45 11.60 3.67
C GLY A 173 -6.56 13.00 3.08
N ILE A 174 -5.43 13.68 2.95
CA ILE A 174 -5.33 14.98 2.29
C ILE A 174 -5.23 14.75 0.78
N MET A 175 -6.11 15.36 -0.03
CA MET A 175 -6.04 15.22 -1.48
C MET A 175 -4.72 15.76 -2.05
N LEU A 176 -3.96 14.93 -2.76
CA LEU A 176 -2.77 15.34 -3.53
C LEU A 176 -3.06 15.40 -5.03
N LEU A 177 -3.79 14.41 -5.56
CA LEU A 177 -4.20 14.32 -6.96
C LEU A 177 -5.64 13.78 -7.03
N PRO A 178 -6.50 14.30 -7.91
CA PRO A 178 -6.13 15.08 -9.10
C PRO A 178 -5.97 16.59 -8.86
N SER A 179 -6.44 17.12 -7.73
CA SER A 179 -6.39 18.56 -7.45
C SER A 179 -5.95 18.84 -6.01
N TYR A 180 -4.69 19.21 -5.83
CA TYR A 180 -4.19 19.67 -4.53
C TYR A 180 -4.60 21.12 -4.27
N ASP A 181 -5.28 21.34 -3.15
CA ASP A 181 -5.55 22.65 -2.58
C ASP A 181 -5.47 22.54 -1.05
N ARG A 182 -4.56 23.30 -0.43
CA ARG A 182 -4.31 23.27 1.02
C ARG A 182 -5.48 23.83 1.84
N TYR A 183 -6.37 24.62 1.23
CA TYR A 183 -7.46 25.28 1.94
C TYR A 183 -8.79 24.56 1.74
N ALA A 184 -8.99 23.90 0.60
CA ALA A 184 -10.25 23.23 0.24
C ALA A 184 -10.75 22.20 1.27
N GLU A 185 -9.84 21.56 2.01
CA GLU A 185 -10.21 20.52 2.97
C GLU A 185 -10.20 21.01 4.43
N GLU A 186 -9.68 22.20 4.73
CA GLU A 186 -9.62 22.74 6.10
C GLU A 186 -8.94 21.81 7.13
N TYR A 187 -7.80 21.19 6.77
CA TYR A 187 -6.94 20.54 7.77
C TYR A 187 -6.19 21.57 8.62
N PHE A 188 -5.80 21.19 9.84
CA PHE A 188 -4.91 21.99 10.69
C PHE A 188 -3.57 22.27 10.00
N SER A 189 -2.97 23.44 10.25
CA SER A 189 -1.73 23.86 9.58
C SER A 189 -0.56 22.89 9.76
N ASP A 190 -0.48 22.18 10.90
CA ASP A 190 0.62 21.25 11.20
C ASP A 190 0.73 20.11 10.18
N VAL A 191 -0.37 19.67 9.57
CA VAL A 191 -0.33 18.56 8.60
C VAL A 191 0.43 18.93 7.31
N TYR A 192 0.58 20.23 7.04
CA TYR A 192 1.23 20.75 5.83
C TYR A 192 2.73 21.04 6.02
N ARG A 193 3.28 20.84 7.23
CA ARG A 193 4.68 21.13 7.50
C ARG A 193 5.62 20.19 6.74
N LYS A 194 6.88 20.61 6.62
CA LYS A 194 7.94 19.76 6.08
C LYS A 194 8.22 18.62 7.08
N THR A 195 7.88 17.41 6.70
CA THR A 195 8.05 16.23 7.56
C THR A 195 8.08 14.95 6.72
N ASN A 196 7.93 13.79 7.36
CA ASN A 196 7.73 12.53 6.65
C ASN A 196 6.25 12.42 6.27
N HIS A 197 5.98 12.00 5.05
CA HIS A 197 4.62 11.84 4.57
C HIS A 197 4.43 10.45 4.02
N THR A 198 3.28 9.88 4.33
CA THR A 198 2.81 8.60 3.79
C THR A 198 1.74 8.88 2.76
N VAL A 199 1.80 8.20 1.62
CA VAL A 199 0.84 8.40 0.53
C VAL A 199 0.35 7.04 0.04
N ILE A 200 -0.94 6.99 -0.28
CA ILE A 200 -1.52 6.00 -1.17
C ILE A 200 -1.93 6.72 -2.45
N GLY A 201 -1.63 6.12 -3.60
CA GLY A 201 -2.04 6.62 -4.90
C GLY A 201 -2.14 5.51 -5.93
N PHE A 202 -2.56 5.85 -7.15
CA PHE A 202 -2.63 4.88 -8.24
C PHE A 202 -2.34 5.50 -9.61
N ASP A 203 -1.85 4.67 -10.53
CA ASP A 203 -1.60 5.06 -11.92
C ASP A 203 -2.78 4.69 -12.83
N ALA A 204 -2.72 5.16 -14.09
CA ALA A 204 -3.75 4.90 -15.10
C ALA A 204 -3.95 3.40 -15.43
N ASN A 205 -3.05 2.52 -15.00
CA ASN A 205 -3.11 1.07 -15.22
C ASN A 205 -3.63 0.32 -13.98
N ASN A 206 -4.31 1.02 -13.07
CA ASN A 206 -4.82 0.49 -11.82
C ASN A 206 -3.76 -0.19 -10.94
N ASN A 207 -2.50 0.26 -10.99
CA ASN A 207 -1.53 -0.12 -9.98
C ASN A 207 -1.63 0.84 -8.80
N VAL A 208 -1.66 0.28 -7.59
CA VAL A 208 -1.64 1.05 -6.33
C VAL A 208 -0.18 1.25 -5.91
N TYR A 209 0.12 2.44 -5.40
CA TYR A 209 1.42 2.84 -4.89
C TYR A 209 1.25 3.23 -3.43
N LEU A 210 1.93 2.52 -2.54
CA LEU A 210 2.06 2.87 -1.13
C LEU A 210 3.47 3.41 -0.93
N LEU A 211 3.61 4.64 -0.47
CA LEU A 211 4.92 5.27 -0.36
C LEU A 211 5.09 6.04 0.92
N VAL A 212 6.36 6.15 1.35
CA VAL A 212 6.81 7.09 2.37
C VAL A 212 7.89 7.95 1.76
N LYS A 213 7.72 9.27 1.84
CA LYS A 213 8.74 10.26 1.48
C LYS A 213 9.14 11.05 2.72
N THR A 214 10.43 11.03 3.04
CA THR A 214 10.97 11.74 4.20
C THR A 214 11.31 13.20 3.89
N ASN A 215 11.23 14.05 4.91
CA ASN A 215 11.67 15.46 4.90
C ASN A 215 11.15 16.26 3.68
N VAL A 216 9.86 16.20 3.42
CA VAL A 216 9.22 16.82 2.25
C VAL A 216 8.00 17.65 2.68
N ASP A 217 7.68 18.68 1.91
CA ASP A 217 6.43 19.43 2.03
C ASP A 217 5.39 18.91 1.02
N MET A 218 4.12 19.25 1.22
CA MET A 218 3.02 18.75 0.37
C MET A 218 3.16 19.14 -1.10
N LYS A 219 3.67 20.35 -1.41
CA LYS A 219 3.84 20.79 -2.81
C LYS A 219 4.86 19.91 -3.54
N LYS A 220 5.99 19.62 -2.90
CA LYS A 220 6.99 18.69 -3.45
C LYS A 220 6.48 17.26 -3.50
N LEU A 221 5.66 16.84 -2.54
CA LEU A 221 5.03 15.52 -2.55
C LEU A 221 4.08 15.34 -3.74
N VAL A 222 3.28 16.36 -4.08
CA VAL A 222 2.45 16.39 -5.30
C VAL A 222 3.32 16.25 -6.55
N LYS A 223 4.46 16.95 -6.62
CA LYS A 223 5.40 16.81 -7.75
C LYS A 223 5.90 15.37 -7.91
N ILE A 224 6.26 14.71 -6.81
CA ILE A 224 6.69 13.30 -6.82
C ILE A 224 5.55 12.39 -7.31
N CYS A 225 4.31 12.62 -6.88
CA CYS A 225 3.16 11.85 -7.36
C CYS A 225 2.97 12.00 -8.89
N ASN A 226 3.16 13.21 -9.43
CA ASN A 226 3.13 13.46 -10.87
C ASN A 226 4.31 12.78 -11.62
N GLU A 227 5.53 12.81 -11.07
CA GLU A 227 6.70 12.12 -11.63
C GLU A 227 6.51 10.59 -11.69
N LEU A 228 5.80 10.03 -10.70
CA LEU A 228 5.37 8.63 -10.67
C LEU A 228 4.17 8.33 -11.60
N ARG A 229 3.64 9.35 -12.30
CA ARG A 229 2.49 9.26 -13.21
C ARG A 229 1.23 8.72 -12.52
N LEU A 230 1.03 9.10 -11.26
CA LEU A 230 -0.20 8.81 -10.54
C LEU A 230 -1.33 9.69 -11.07
N VAL A 231 -2.55 9.16 -11.12
CA VAL A 231 -3.77 9.88 -11.53
C VAL A 231 -4.67 10.21 -10.33
N GLY A 232 -4.51 9.47 -9.22
CA GLY A 232 -5.15 9.76 -7.94
C GLY A 232 -4.17 9.51 -6.80
N ALA A 233 -4.13 10.41 -5.80
CA ALA A 233 -3.23 10.29 -4.65
C ALA A 233 -3.78 11.06 -3.46
N VAL A 234 -3.66 10.48 -2.26
CA VAL A 234 -3.95 11.15 -0.98
C VAL A 234 -2.79 10.95 -0.01
N SER A 235 -2.47 11.99 0.76
CA SER A 235 -1.55 11.87 1.89
C SER A 235 -2.28 11.35 3.11
N LEU A 236 -1.76 10.30 3.70
CA LEU A 236 -2.24 9.69 4.94
C LEU A 236 -1.58 10.36 6.16
N ASP A 237 -1.77 9.78 7.35
CA ASP A 237 -1.13 10.30 8.56
C ASP A 237 0.40 10.31 8.42
N GLY A 238 1.02 11.39 8.89
CA GLY A 238 2.40 11.73 8.59
C GLY A 238 3.30 11.80 9.83
N GLY A 239 4.43 12.47 9.67
CA GLY A 239 5.38 12.76 10.73
C GLY A 239 5.88 11.50 11.43
N GLY A 240 5.56 11.39 12.72
CA GLY A 240 5.95 10.24 13.54
C GLY A 240 5.21 8.95 13.18
N SER A 241 4.03 9.04 12.55
CA SER A 241 3.23 7.88 12.19
C SER A 241 3.71 7.21 10.90
N SER A 242 4.43 7.96 10.05
CA SER A 242 4.91 7.46 8.76
C SER A 242 5.70 6.18 8.90
N GLN A 243 5.19 5.11 8.29
CA GLN A 243 5.79 3.79 8.27
C GLN A 243 5.55 3.13 6.93
N LEU A 244 6.55 2.40 6.47
CA LEU A 244 6.41 1.44 5.37
C LEU A 244 7.18 0.20 5.77
N ASN A 245 6.56 -0.96 5.66
CA ASN A 245 7.22 -2.23 5.84
C ASN A 245 6.88 -3.16 4.68
N PHE A 246 7.87 -3.89 4.20
CA PHE A 246 7.64 -5.06 3.36
C PHE A 246 8.76 -6.07 3.60
N ASN A 247 8.39 -7.24 4.13
CA ASN A 247 9.30 -8.31 4.56
C ASN A 247 10.48 -7.77 5.39
N GLY A 248 10.19 -6.87 6.34
CA GLY A 248 11.17 -6.28 7.25
C GLY A 248 11.97 -5.11 6.67
N ARG A 249 11.70 -4.68 5.43
CA ARG A 249 12.39 -3.57 4.76
C ARG A 249 11.44 -2.39 4.57
N GLY A 250 11.94 -1.17 4.73
CA GLY A 250 11.16 0.03 4.49
C GLY A 250 11.56 1.17 5.40
N TYR A 251 10.58 2.01 5.76
CA TYR A 251 10.76 3.13 6.67
C TYR A 251 10.18 2.81 8.03
N LYS A 252 11.06 2.71 9.04
CA LYS A 252 10.69 2.34 10.41
C LYS A 252 10.37 3.56 11.26
N SER A 253 9.31 3.45 12.05
CA SER A 253 8.99 4.32 13.17
C SER A 253 8.61 3.47 14.39
N ASN A 254 8.82 4.02 15.58
CA ASN A 254 8.44 3.40 16.84
C ASN A 254 7.02 3.80 17.30
N ARG A 255 6.36 4.73 16.59
CA ARG A 255 5.00 5.18 16.93
C ARG A 255 3.99 4.10 16.55
N LYS A 256 3.18 3.64 17.50
CA LYS A 256 2.03 2.79 17.20
C LYS A 256 1.01 3.57 16.38
N ILE A 257 0.44 2.94 15.37
CA ILE A 257 -0.55 3.55 14.46
C ILE A 257 -1.92 2.90 14.70
N ASN A 258 -2.98 3.65 14.40
CA ASN A 258 -4.33 3.12 14.51
C ASN A 258 -4.70 2.24 13.33
N SER A 259 -4.88 2.84 12.15
CA SER A 259 -5.16 2.10 10.93
C SER A 259 -3.90 1.86 10.10
N ALA A 260 -3.95 0.85 9.23
CA ALA A 260 -2.89 0.54 8.28
C ALA A 260 -3.50 0.12 6.93
N VAL A 261 -2.79 0.46 5.84
CA VAL A 261 -3.06 -0.04 4.50
C VAL A 261 -2.06 -1.16 4.24
N LEU A 262 -2.53 -2.40 4.33
CA LEU A 262 -1.72 -3.59 4.20
C LEU A 262 -1.69 -4.11 2.76
N VAL A 263 -0.61 -4.82 2.45
CA VAL A 263 -0.43 -5.56 1.21
C VAL A 263 -0.45 -7.05 1.53
N THR A 264 -1.41 -7.77 0.95
CA THR A 264 -1.60 -9.21 1.14
C THR A 264 -0.78 -10.02 0.13
N GLY A 265 -0.46 -11.26 0.52
CA GLY A 265 0.24 -12.26 -0.30
C GLY A 265 -0.63 -12.80 -1.44
#